data_AF-Q14CF8-F1
#
_entry.id   AF-Q14CF8-F1
#
_cell.length_a   1.000
_cell.length_b   1.000
_cell.length_c   1.000
_cell.angle_alpha   90.00
_cell.angle_beta   90.00
_cell.angle_gamma   90.00
#
_symmetry.space_group_name_H-M   'P 1'
#
loop_
_entity.id
_entity.type
_entity.pdbx_description
1 polymer ?
#
loop_
_entity_poly.entity_id
_entity_poly.type
_entity_poly.pdbx_seq_one_letter_code
_entity_poly.pdbx_strand_id
1 'polypeptide(L)'
;MSRKIAKEPKKVNISSSLESEDISLETTIHTDDVSSSEEREGKVKITRQLIERKEILHNIQLLKIELSQKNMMIDNLKMDYLTKIEELEEKLNDALHQKQLLTLRLDNQLTIQQKDAKKYQELMKQEMETILLRQKQLEETNHQLREKAGDVRRNLRDFELTEEQYVKLKSFPEDQLSIPEYVSIRFYELVNPLRKEVCELQVKKSELSEELSTSKGQLKQLTETYEEDRRNNAELLIRCQRLTLELADTKQLVQQGDYRQENYDKVKSERDALEQDVLELRRKHEVLEASHIAQAKERNELSKEVSSLQQTVTLLQKDKDYLNRQNMELSVRCAHEEDRLERLQVQLEDTKKAREEMYEKYVTSRQDSLLS
;
A
#
# COMPACT_ATOMS: atom_id res chain seq x y z
N MET A 1 -31.11 67.35 24.41
CA MET A 1 -30.93 68.39 23.39
C MET A 1 -31.98 69.47 23.59
N SER A 2 -31.58 70.74 23.66
CA SER A 2 -32.49 71.89 23.90
C SER A 2 -32.83 72.61 22.59
N ARG A 3 -33.70 73.66 22.67
CA ARG A 3 -34.16 74.61 21.62
C ARG A 3 -35.53 74.23 21.02
N LYS A 4 -36.43 75.19 20.69
CA LYS A 4 -36.44 76.64 20.99
C LYS A 4 -37.87 77.22 20.98
N ILE A 5 -38.02 78.41 21.56
CA ILE A 5 -39.26 79.19 21.71
C ILE A 5 -39.71 79.83 20.38
N ALA A 6 -41.03 79.81 20.12
CA ALA A 6 -41.76 80.81 19.33
C ALA A 6 -43.19 80.91 19.91
N LYS A 7 -43.48 81.94 20.71
CA LYS A 7 -44.11 83.22 20.34
C LYS A 7 -45.64 83.16 20.19
N GLU A 8 -46.33 83.83 21.13
CA GLU A 8 -47.68 84.36 20.91
C GLU A 8 -47.72 85.34 19.72
N PRO A 9 -48.92 85.64 19.22
CA PRO A 9 -49.30 87.05 19.19
C PRO A 9 -50.68 87.33 19.82
N LYS A 10 -50.70 88.36 20.67
CA LYS A 10 -51.88 89.05 21.19
C LYS A 10 -52.95 89.35 20.12
N LYS A 11 -54.22 89.10 20.45
CA LYS A 11 -55.39 89.93 20.08
C LYS A 11 -56.33 89.92 21.29
N VAL A 12 -56.17 90.87 22.22
CA VAL A 12 -56.79 92.21 22.21
C VAL A 12 -58.27 92.12 22.59
N ASN A 13 -58.56 92.45 23.85
CA ASN A 13 -59.90 92.85 24.27
C ASN A 13 -60.25 94.16 23.55
N ILE A 14 -61.48 94.30 23.06
CA ILE A 14 -62.05 95.59 22.67
C ILE A 14 -63.28 95.81 23.53
N SER A 15 -63.23 96.88 24.34
CA SER A 15 -64.30 97.31 25.23
C SER A 15 -65.12 98.43 24.56
N SER A 16 -66.45 98.33 24.62
CA SER A 16 -67.43 99.42 24.49
C SER A 16 -68.83 98.78 24.56
N SER A 17 -69.72 99.02 25.53
CA SER A 17 -69.91 100.17 26.43
C SER A 17 -70.22 101.46 25.67
N LEU A 18 -71.51 101.74 25.57
CA LEU A 18 -72.25 102.93 25.13
C LEU A 18 -73.72 102.42 25.01
N GLU A 19 -74.76 102.95 25.65
CA GLU A 19 -75.13 104.36 25.92
C GLU A 19 -75.24 105.12 24.56
N SER A 20 -76.31 105.85 24.25
CA SER A 20 -77.20 106.62 25.13
C SER A 20 -78.67 106.61 24.59
N GLU A 21 -79.66 107.30 25.19
CA GLU A 21 -80.16 108.67 24.85
C GLU A 21 -80.42 108.91 23.34
N ASP A 22 -81.52 109.51 22.88
CA ASP A 22 -82.78 109.93 23.55
C ASP A 22 -83.83 110.32 22.46
N ILE A 23 -84.79 111.17 22.85
CA ILE A 23 -85.59 112.13 22.04
C ILE A 23 -87.07 111.75 21.90
N SER A 24 -87.81 112.05 22.96
CA SER A 24 -89.23 112.43 22.90
C SER A 24 -89.42 113.74 22.13
N LEU A 25 -90.56 113.85 21.42
CA LEU A 25 -91.29 115.06 20.97
C LEU A 25 -92.54 114.47 20.28
N GLU A 26 -93.74 114.41 20.85
CA GLU A 26 -94.49 115.36 21.69
C GLU A 26 -94.63 116.75 21.04
N THR A 27 -95.77 116.97 20.38
CA THR A 27 -96.29 118.32 20.14
C THR A 27 -97.82 118.28 20.18
N THR A 28 -98.38 118.75 21.29
CA THR A 28 -99.81 119.10 21.42
C THR A 28 -100.10 120.39 20.61
N ILE A 29 -101.35 120.83 20.39
CA ILE A 29 -102.18 121.64 21.31
C ILE A 29 -103.56 121.89 20.64
N HIS A 30 -104.62 122.12 21.43
CA HIS A 30 -105.94 122.65 20.98
C HIS A 30 -105.98 124.19 21.01
N THR A 31 -106.90 124.84 20.28
CA THR A 31 -107.96 125.75 20.83
C THR A 31 -108.54 126.71 19.78
N ASP A 32 -109.87 126.67 19.63
CA ASP A 32 -110.84 127.75 19.82
C ASP A 32 -110.56 129.21 19.33
N ASP A 33 -111.26 129.58 18.26
CA ASP A 33 -112.40 130.54 18.23
C ASP A 33 -112.24 132.09 18.44
N VAL A 34 -113.26 132.81 17.93
CA VAL A 34 -113.72 134.21 18.16
C VAL A 34 -112.96 135.43 17.59
N SER A 35 -113.70 136.26 16.82
CA SER A 35 -113.93 137.72 17.04
C SER A 35 -113.64 138.73 15.90
N SER A 36 -114.19 139.96 16.09
CA SER A 36 -114.29 141.13 15.19
C SER A 36 -113.19 142.20 15.48
N SER A 37 -113.14 143.44 14.95
CA SER A 37 -114.11 144.36 14.29
C SER A 37 -113.44 145.49 13.44
N GLU A 38 -114.28 146.32 12.79
CA GLU A 38 -114.25 147.81 12.55
C GLU A 38 -112.91 148.62 12.54
N GLU A 39 -112.71 149.78 11.87
CA GLU A 39 -113.53 150.80 11.15
C GLU A 39 -112.58 151.65 10.22
N ARG A 40 -112.81 152.81 9.57
CA ARG A 40 -113.91 153.81 9.39
C ARG A 40 -113.87 154.43 7.96
N GLU A 41 -114.04 155.75 7.80
CA GLU A 41 -114.21 156.50 6.53
C GLU A 41 -112.97 157.31 6.06
N GLY A 42 -112.93 157.69 4.76
CA GLY A 42 -112.03 158.73 4.24
C GLY A 42 -112.12 158.92 2.71
N LYS A 43 -112.25 160.17 2.21
CA LYS A 43 -112.58 160.45 0.79
C LYS A 43 -111.37 160.79 -0.12
N VAL A 44 -111.22 159.98 -1.18
CA VAL A 44 -110.79 160.32 -2.56
C VAL A 44 -109.47 161.10 -2.78
N LYS A 45 -108.45 160.37 -3.28
CA LYS A 45 -107.63 160.71 -4.47
C LYS A 45 -106.68 159.53 -4.78
N ILE A 46 -107.10 158.60 -5.65
CA ILE A 46 -106.40 157.32 -5.89
C ILE A 46 -106.36 157.00 -7.39
N THR A 47 -105.18 156.64 -7.91
CA THR A 47 -105.02 155.91 -9.19
C THR A 47 -103.68 155.16 -9.27
N ARG A 48 -102.53 155.83 -9.06
CA ARG A 48 -101.21 155.24 -9.38
C ARG A 48 -100.72 154.15 -8.42
N GLN A 49 -100.71 154.43 -7.11
CA GLN A 49 -100.24 153.50 -6.06
C GLN A 49 -100.97 152.15 -6.04
N LEU A 50 -102.18 152.08 -6.61
CA LEU A 50 -103.01 150.87 -6.63
C LEU A 50 -102.55 149.87 -7.70
N ILE A 51 -101.77 150.32 -8.70
CA ILE A 51 -101.17 149.45 -9.73
C ILE A 51 -99.88 148.82 -9.19
N GLU A 52 -98.94 149.65 -8.71
CA GLU A 52 -97.67 149.21 -8.09
C GLU A 52 -97.92 148.22 -6.93
N ARG A 53 -98.93 148.49 -6.09
CA ARG A 53 -99.32 147.56 -5.01
C ARG A 53 -99.86 146.22 -5.53
N LYS A 54 -100.53 146.19 -6.69
CA LYS A 54 -101.01 144.94 -7.32
C LYS A 54 -99.87 144.15 -7.95
N GLU A 55 -98.92 144.81 -8.61
CA GLU A 55 -97.73 144.16 -9.18
C GLU A 55 -96.85 143.55 -8.09
N ILE A 56 -96.61 144.28 -6.98
CA ILE A 56 -95.89 143.76 -5.82
C ILE A 56 -96.63 142.57 -5.18
N LEU A 57 -97.95 142.64 -5.02
CA LEU A 57 -98.75 141.52 -4.52
C LEU A 57 -98.69 140.29 -5.45
N HIS A 58 -98.72 140.50 -6.77
CA HIS A 58 -98.61 139.41 -7.74
C HIS A 58 -97.22 138.76 -7.73
N ASN A 59 -96.15 139.56 -7.66
CA ASN A 59 -94.78 139.05 -7.53
C ASN A 59 -94.58 138.30 -6.20
N ILE A 60 -95.19 138.75 -5.10
CA ILE A 60 -95.20 138.01 -3.82
C ILE A 60 -95.99 136.70 -3.94
N GLN A 61 -97.08 136.65 -4.69
CA GLN A 61 -97.81 135.40 -4.96
C GLN A 61 -96.98 134.43 -5.81
N LEU A 62 -96.32 134.92 -6.87
CA LEU A 62 -95.38 134.15 -7.70
C LEU A 62 -94.24 133.57 -6.86
N LEU A 63 -93.54 134.39 -6.07
CA LEU A 63 -92.47 133.93 -5.19
C LEU A 63 -92.95 132.95 -4.12
N LYS A 64 -94.19 133.08 -3.61
CA LYS A 64 -94.79 132.07 -2.71
C LYS A 64 -95.08 130.74 -3.43
N ILE A 65 -95.51 130.79 -4.69
CA ILE A 65 -95.73 129.59 -5.50
C ILE A 65 -94.39 128.92 -5.83
N GLU A 66 -93.38 129.68 -6.25
CA GLU A 66 -92.03 129.15 -6.48
C GLU A 66 -91.40 128.56 -5.21
N LEU A 67 -91.50 129.25 -4.06
CA LEU A 67 -91.05 128.72 -2.77
C LEU A 67 -91.79 127.43 -2.39
N SER A 68 -93.11 127.38 -2.60
CA SER A 68 -93.92 126.18 -2.34
C SER A 68 -93.52 125.02 -3.27
N GLN A 69 -93.28 125.28 -4.56
CA GLN A 69 -92.79 124.28 -5.52
C GLN A 69 -91.37 123.81 -5.18
N LYS A 70 -90.47 124.70 -4.74
CA LYS A 70 -89.11 124.35 -4.31
C LYS A 70 -89.12 123.54 -3.01
N ASN A 71 -89.95 123.89 -2.04
CA ASN A 71 -90.13 123.08 -0.83
C ASN A 71 -90.69 121.69 -1.19
N MET A 72 -91.76 121.61 -1.99
CA MET A 72 -92.32 120.33 -2.45
C MET A 72 -91.28 119.49 -3.22
N MET A 73 -90.43 120.12 -4.04
CA MET A 73 -89.33 119.42 -4.74
C MET A 73 -88.25 118.94 -3.77
N ILE A 74 -87.91 119.72 -2.74
CA ILE A 74 -86.97 119.34 -1.68
C ILE A 74 -87.54 118.19 -0.84
N ASP A 75 -88.83 118.22 -0.50
CA ASP A 75 -89.48 117.23 0.35
C ASP A 75 -89.73 115.92 -0.41
N ASN A 76 -90.05 115.98 -1.71
CA ASN A 76 -90.02 114.81 -2.59
C ASN A 76 -88.61 114.20 -2.65
N LEU A 77 -87.57 115.01 -2.87
CA LEU A 77 -86.19 114.50 -2.90
C LEU A 77 -85.75 113.91 -1.54
N LYS A 78 -86.19 114.48 -0.41
CA LYS A 78 -85.98 113.86 0.92
C LYS A 78 -86.67 112.49 0.99
N MET A 79 -87.91 112.37 0.51
CA MET A 79 -88.64 111.10 0.51
C MET A 79 -87.95 110.06 -0.38
N ASP A 80 -87.50 110.46 -1.57
CA ASP A 80 -86.74 109.61 -2.49
C ASP A 80 -85.41 109.14 -1.85
N TYR A 81 -84.69 110.01 -1.13
CA TYR A 81 -83.47 109.62 -0.42
C TYR A 81 -83.73 108.77 0.83
N LEU A 82 -84.80 109.05 1.59
CA LEU A 82 -85.13 108.33 2.82
C LEU A 82 -85.62 106.91 2.51
N THR A 83 -86.53 106.75 1.55
CA THR A 83 -86.91 105.42 1.03
C THR A 83 -85.71 104.70 0.41
N LYS A 84 -84.73 105.42 -0.17
CA LYS A 84 -83.49 104.79 -0.66
C LYS A 84 -82.52 104.37 0.44
N ILE A 85 -82.53 105.03 1.59
CA ILE A 85 -81.80 104.60 2.79
C ILE A 85 -82.46 103.33 3.33
N GLU A 86 -83.78 103.30 3.51
CA GLU A 86 -84.55 102.13 3.94
C GLU A 86 -84.28 100.91 3.03
N GLU A 87 -84.35 101.08 1.70
CA GLU A 87 -83.99 100.07 0.70
C GLU A 87 -82.57 99.50 0.86
N LEU A 88 -81.61 100.32 1.30
CA LEU A 88 -80.20 99.95 1.42
C LEU A 88 -79.91 99.31 2.78
N GLU A 89 -80.60 99.75 3.83
CA GLU A 89 -80.55 99.15 5.16
C GLU A 89 -81.20 97.76 5.18
N GLU A 90 -82.34 97.57 4.51
CA GLU A 90 -82.96 96.25 4.31
C GLU A 90 -81.98 95.30 3.61
N LYS A 91 -81.36 95.73 2.50
CA LYS A 91 -80.39 94.92 1.75
C LYS A 91 -79.10 94.65 2.52
N LEU A 92 -78.66 95.57 3.38
CA LEU A 92 -77.53 95.36 4.27
C LEU A 92 -77.87 94.33 5.35
N ASN A 93 -79.07 94.40 5.95
CA ASN A 93 -79.55 93.45 6.94
C ASN A 93 -79.70 92.04 6.34
N ASP A 94 -80.26 91.92 5.13
CA ASP A 94 -80.31 90.67 4.36
C ASP A 94 -78.91 90.10 4.11
N ALA A 95 -77.97 90.92 3.63
CA ALA A 95 -76.60 90.48 3.37
C ALA A 95 -75.87 90.05 4.66
N LEU A 96 -76.12 90.73 5.78
CA LEU A 96 -75.60 90.35 7.10
C LEU A 96 -76.22 89.03 7.61
N HIS A 97 -77.52 88.83 7.43
CA HIS A 97 -78.20 87.59 7.82
C HIS A 97 -77.73 86.40 6.96
N GLN A 98 -77.64 86.57 5.64
CA GLN A 98 -77.08 85.55 4.73
C GLN A 98 -75.63 85.21 5.09
N LYS A 99 -74.80 86.21 5.42
CA LYS A 99 -73.43 86.00 5.91
C LYS A 99 -73.40 85.19 7.21
N GLN A 100 -74.23 85.53 8.20
CA GLN A 100 -74.32 84.79 9.46
C GLN A 100 -74.73 83.33 9.23
N LEU A 101 -75.74 83.09 8.39
CA LEU A 101 -76.22 81.75 8.02
C LEU A 101 -75.11 80.92 7.33
N LEU A 102 -74.35 81.54 6.42
CA LEU A 102 -73.23 80.89 5.73
C LEU A 102 -72.06 80.56 6.69
N THR A 103 -71.71 81.47 7.61
CA THR A 103 -70.70 81.20 8.66
C THR A 103 -71.13 80.03 9.53
N LEU A 104 -72.36 80.05 10.07
CA LEU A 104 -72.88 78.96 10.91
C LEU A 104 -72.92 77.62 10.16
N ARG A 105 -73.26 77.63 8.86
CA ARG A 105 -73.24 76.42 8.02
C ARG A 105 -71.81 75.89 7.81
N LEU A 106 -70.84 76.77 7.57
CA LEU A 106 -69.44 76.41 7.39
C LEU A 106 -68.84 75.86 8.68
N ASP A 107 -69.04 76.52 9.82
CA ASP A 107 -68.54 76.09 11.12
C ASP A 107 -69.16 74.74 11.56
N ASN A 108 -70.45 74.53 11.30
CA ASN A 108 -71.09 73.24 11.55
C ASN A 108 -70.48 72.14 10.66
N GLN A 109 -70.32 72.38 9.35
CA GLN A 109 -69.67 71.42 8.44
C GLN A 109 -68.22 71.11 8.86
N LEU A 110 -67.46 72.12 9.27
CA LEU A 110 -66.06 71.99 9.69
C LEU A 110 -65.94 71.23 11.01
N THR A 111 -66.82 71.50 11.99
CA THR A 111 -66.85 70.74 13.26
C THR A 111 -67.35 69.30 13.09
N ILE A 112 -68.24 69.01 12.14
CA ILE A 112 -68.60 67.63 11.75
C ILE A 112 -67.37 66.91 11.16
N GLN A 113 -66.70 67.50 10.16
CA GLN A 113 -65.50 66.93 9.56
C GLN A 113 -64.39 66.68 10.58
N GLN A 114 -64.17 67.59 11.54
CA GLN A 114 -63.21 67.38 12.62
C GLN A 114 -63.61 66.25 13.59
N LYS A 115 -64.91 66.08 13.88
CA LYS A 115 -65.40 64.97 14.71
C LYS A 115 -65.23 63.63 14.00
N ASP A 116 -65.58 63.55 12.72
CA ASP A 116 -65.49 62.30 11.97
C ASP A 116 -64.04 61.90 11.66
N ALA A 117 -63.17 62.86 11.34
CA ALA A 117 -61.72 62.61 11.22
C ALA A 117 -61.12 62.04 12.53
N LYS A 118 -61.55 62.54 13.69
CA LYS A 118 -61.15 61.98 15.00
C LYS A 118 -61.66 60.56 15.21
N LYS A 119 -62.94 60.28 14.93
CA LYS A 119 -63.49 58.91 15.00
C LYS A 119 -62.73 57.93 14.11
N TYR A 120 -62.42 58.32 12.87
CA TYR A 120 -61.62 57.50 11.95
C TYR A 120 -60.20 57.27 12.48
N GLN A 121 -59.55 58.30 13.04
CA GLN A 121 -58.22 58.17 13.64
C GLN A 121 -58.23 57.28 14.90
N GLU A 122 -59.26 57.37 15.74
CA GLU A 122 -59.44 56.55 16.94
C GLU A 122 -59.72 55.08 16.58
N LEU A 123 -60.60 54.83 15.60
CA LEU A 123 -60.90 53.47 15.11
C LEU A 123 -59.67 52.83 14.43
N MET A 124 -58.99 53.55 13.54
CA MET A 124 -57.75 53.08 12.90
C MET A 124 -56.64 52.80 13.93
N LYS A 125 -56.60 53.55 15.04
CA LYS A 125 -55.68 53.29 16.16
C LYS A 125 -56.06 52.03 16.93
N GLN A 126 -57.34 51.79 17.20
CA GLN A 126 -57.82 50.57 17.87
C GLN A 126 -57.59 49.32 17.01
N GLU A 127 -57.80 49.40 15.70
CA GLU A 127 -57.47 48.34 14.74
C GLU A 127 -55.96 48.05 14.74
N MET A 128 -55.12 49.09 14.64
CA MET A 128 -53.67 48.96 14.69
C MET A 128 -53.17 48.34 16.01
N GLU A 129 -53.71 48.77 17.16
CA GLU A 129 -53.40 48.20 18.47
C GLU A 129 -53.81 46.72 18.57
N THR A 130 -54.94 46.35 17.99
CA THR A 130 -55.42 44.96 17.91
C THR A 130 -54.51 44.10 17.03
N ILE A 131 -54.08 44.61 15.88
CA ILE A 131 -53.15 43.94 14.96
C ILE A 131 -51.78 43.75 15.63
N LEU A 132 -51.24 44.78 16.28
CA LEU A 132 -49.96 44.72 16.98
C LEU A 132 -49.99 43.73 18.16
N LEU A 133 -51.08 43.71 18.94
CA LEU A 133 -51.27 42.71 20.00
C LEU A 133 -51.31 41.28 19.43
N ARG A 134 -52.00 41.08 18.31
CA ARG A 134 -52.08 39.76 17.66
C ARG A 134 -50.73 39.34 17.05
N GLN A 135 -50.00 40.26 16.43
CA GLN A 135 -48.64 40.00 15.93
C GLN A 135 -47.72 39.56 17.07
N LYS A 136 -47.71 40.28 18.19
CA LYS A 136 -46.88 39.94 19.35
C LYS A 136 -47.18 38.53 19.89
N GLN A 137 -48.45 38.15 20.01
CA GLN A 137 -48.85 36.78 20.39
C GLN A 137 -48.34 35.72 19.40
N LEU A 138 -48.35 36.02 18.10
CA LEU A 138 -47.86 35.11 17.06
C LEU A 138 -46.33 34.99 17.10
N GLU A 139 -45.61 36.07 17.40
CA GLU A 139 -44.15 36.05 17.57
C GLU A 139 -43.73 35.27 18.82
N GLU A 140 -44.38 35.50 19.96
CA GLU A 140 -44.15 34.76 21.21
C GLU A 140 -44.43 33.26 21.05
N THR A 141 -45.54 32.88 20.41
CA THR A 141 -45.85 31.45 20.16
C THR A 141 -44.93 30.83 19.12
N ASN A 142 -44.49 31.56 18.09
CA ASN A 142 -43.50 31.08 17.13
C ASN A 142 -42.13 30.84 17.80
N HIS A 143 -41.74 31.68 18.75
CA HIS A 143 -40.52 31.49 19.55
C HIS A 143 -40.59 30.20 20.38
N GLN A 144 -41.66 30.03 21.18
CA GLN A 144 -41.87 28.82 21.99
C GLN A 144 -41.90 27.53 21.15
N LEU A 145 -42.46 27.58 19.93
CA LEU A 145 -42.45 26.43 19.01
C LEU A 145 -41.04 26.11 18.49
N ARG A 146 -40.19 27.12 18.23
CA ARG A 146 -38.78 26.92 17.85
C ARG A 146 -37.96 26.33 18.98
N GLU A 147 -38.18 26.77 20.23
CA GLU A 147 -37.53 26.21 21.42
C GLU A 147 -37.91 24.74 21.60
N LYS A 148 -39.21 24.42 21.63
CA LYS A 148 -39.71 23.03 21.72
C LYS A 148 -39.18 22.14 20.59
N ALA A 149 -39.09 22.65 19.36
CA ALA A 149 -38.48 21.93 18.24
C ALA A 149 -36.95 21.81 18.36
N GLY A 150 -36.29 22.67 19.13
CA GLY A 150 -34.89 22.52 19.57
C GLY A 150 -34.73 21.47 20.66
N ASP A 151 -35.63 21.43 21.63
CA ASP A 151 -35.65 20.45 22.73
C ASP A 151 -35.84 19.04 22.21
N VAL A 152 -36.85 18.82 21.36
CA VAL A 152 -37.05 17.53 20.67
C VAL A 152 -35.76 17.12 19.95
N ARG A 153 -35.17 17.97 19.10
CA ARG A 153 -33.92 17.65 18.38
C ARG A 153 -32.69 17.42 19.27
N ARG A 154 -32.69 17.88 20.52
CA ARG A 154 -31.66 17.52 21.52
C ARG A 154 -31.94 16.14 22.10
N ASN A 155 -33.19 15.89 22.50
CA ASN A 155 -33.64 14.63 23.08
C ASN A 155 -33.58 13.46 22.08
N LEU A 156 -33.69 13.72 20.76
CA LEU A 156 -33.58 12.70 19.71
C LEU A 156 -32.12 12.38 19.28
N ARG A 157 -31.09 12.79 20.05
CA ARG A 157 -29.69 12.45 19.72
C ARG A 157 -29.29 11.06 20.18
N ASP A 158 -29.53 10.78 21.46
CA ASP A 158 -28.88 9.68 22.17
C ASP A 158 -29.91 8.58 22.48
N PHE A 159 -30.37 7.87 21.44
CA PHE A 159 -31.35 6.79 21.54
C PHE A 159 -30.69 5.45 21.92
N GLU A 160 -30.54 5.21 23.22
CA GLU A 160 -30.23 3.89 23.76
C GLU A 160 -31.43 3.33 24.52
N LEU A 161 -32.16 2.41 23.87
CA LEU A 161 -33.33 1.74 24.42
C LEU A 161 -33.00 0.26 24.68
N THR A 162 -33.24 -0.24 25.89
CA THR A 162 -33.04 -1.67 26.22
C THR A 162 -34.21 -2.52 25.73
N GLU A 163 -34.00 -3.84 25.58
CA GLU A 163 -35.04 -4.77 25.14
C GLU A 163 -36.25 -4.77 26.11
N GLU A 164 -36.00 -4.60 27.42
CA GLU A 164 -37.06 -4.37 28.41
C GLU A 164 -37.84 -3.07 28.20
N GLN A 165 -37.16 -1.96 27.92
CA GLN A 165 -37.80 -0.66 27.70
C GLN A 165 -38.60 -0.66 26.40
N TYR A 166 -38.09 -1.29 25.35
CA TYR A 166 -38.79 -1.53 24.09
C TYR A 166 -40.10 -2.30 24.31
N VAL A 167 -40.07 -3.45 25.02
CA VAL A 167 -41.28 -4.23 25.30
C VAL A 167 -42.29 -3.45 26.14
N LYS A 168 -41.83 -2.66 27.13
CA LYS A 168 -42.69 -1.79 27.95
C LYS A 168 -43.37 -0.71 27.09
N LEU A 169 -42.60 0.07 26.32
CA LEU A 169 -43.12 1.17 25.51
C LEU A 169 -44.01 0.68 24.35
N LYS A 170 -43.68 -0.45 23.73
CA LYS A 170 -44.47 -1.04 22.62
C LYS A 170 -45.84 -1.60 23.06
N SER A 171 -46.13 -1.65 24.37
CA SER A 171 -47.47 -2.01 24.86
C SER A 171 -48.47 -0.85 24.86
N PHE A 172 -48.00 0.40 24.65
CA PHE A 172 -48.86 1.58 24.58
C PHE A 172 -49.26 1.93 23.14
N PRO A 173 -50.46 2.51 22.90
CA PRO A 173 -50.86 3.06 21.61
C PRO A 173 -49.96 4.22 21.16
N GLU A 174 -49.80 4.42 19.84
CA GLU A 174 -48.98 5.51 19.29
C GLU A 174 -49.44 6.90 19.77
N ASP A 175 -50.76 7.11 19.95
CA ASP A 175 -51.36 8.35 20.44
C ASP A 175 -51.00 8.70 21.91
N GLN A 176 -50.45 7.73 22.68
CA GLN A 176 -50.08 7.90 24.08
C GLN A 176 -48.57 8.04 24.30
N LEU A 177 -47.76 7.80 23.27
CA LEU A 177 -46.30 7.90 23.32
C LEU A 177 -45.84 9.35 23.10
N SER A 178 -44.83 9.79 23.84
CA SER A 178 -44.13 11.02 23.48
C SER A 178 -43.29 10.82 22.20
N ILE A 179 -43.02 11.92 21.49
CA ILE A 179 -42.22 11.88 20.24
C ILE A 179 -40.85 11.17 20.44
N PRO A 180 -40.10 11.40 21.54
CA PRO A 180 -38.88 10.64 21.81
C PRO A 180 -39.11 9.13 21.98
N GLU A 181 -40.15 8.71 22.72
CA GLU A 181 -40.44 7.29 22.94
C GLU A 181 -40.85 6.59 21.63
N TYR A 182 -41.72 7.22 20.84
CA TYR A 182 -42.12 6.73 19.53
C TYR A 182 -40.91 6.51 18.60
N VAL A 183 -40.04 7.53 18.48
CA VAL A 183 -38.84 7.42 17.64
C VAL A 183 -37.85 6.39 18.22
N SER A 184 -37.76 6.25 19.54
CA SER A 184 -36.93 5.22 20.19
C SER A 184 -37.38 3.81 19.83
N ILE A 185 -38.70 3.53 19.83
CA ILE A 185 -39.25 2.24 19.39
C ILE A 185 -38.86 1.96 17.93
N ARG A 186 -39.12 2.92 17.02
CA ARG A 186 -38.83 2.75 15.58
C ARG A 186 -37.34 2.62 15.29
N PHE A 187 -36.49 3.35 16.03
CA PHE A 187 -35.04 3.22 15.94
C PHE A 187 -34.58 1.85 16.45
N TYR A 188 -35.11 1.36 17.57
CA TYR A 188 -34.82 0.03 18.10
C TYR A 188 -35.23 -1.09 17.13
N GLU A 189 -36.43 -1.01 16.54
CA GLU A 189 -36.93 -1.99 15.56
C GLU A 189 -36.03 -2.14 14.33
N LEU A 190 -35.43 -1.04 13.87
CA LEU A 190 -34.54 -1.03 12.69
C LEU A 190 -33.09 -1.37 13.03
N VAL A 191 -32.58 -0.89 14.18
CA VAL A 191 -31.15 -0.96 14.52
C VAL A 191 -30.80 -2.19 15.35
N ASN A 192 -31.69 -2.70 16.19
CA ASN A 192 -31.42 -3.89 17.01
C ASN A 192 -31.18 -5.17 16.18
N PRO A 193 -31.92 -5.46 15.09
CA PRO A 193 -31.61 -6.60 14.22
C PRO A 193 -30.20 -6.49 13.60
N LEU A 194 -29.84 -5.31 13.09
CA LEU A 194 -28.52 -5.04 12.51
C LEU A 194 -27.40 -5.16 13.56
N ARG A 195 -27.63 -4.73 14.80
CA ARG A 195 -26.68 -4.94 15.91
C ARG A 195 -26.52 -6.44 16.22
N LYS A 196 -27.60 -7.22 16.23
CA LYS A 196 -27.55 -8.68 16.44
C LYS A 196 -26.79 -9.38 15.29
N GLU A 197 -27.06 -9.02 14.04
CA GLU A 197 -26.32 -9.51 12.86
C GLU A 197 -24.82 -9.17 12.92
N VAL A 198 -24.46 -7.94 13.25
CA VAL A 198 -23.05 -7.52 13.42
C VAL A 198 -22.36 -8.33 14.53
N CYS A 199 -23.02 -8.58 15.65
CA CYS A 199 -22.48 -9.44 16.71
C CYS A 199 -22.27 -10.88 16.23
N GLU A 200 -23.24 -11.47 15.53
CA GLU A 200 -23.09 -12.81 14.95
C GLU A 200 -21.94 -12.90 13.95
N LEU A 201 -21.82 -11.93 13.04
CA LEU A 201 -20.74 -11.86 12.05
C LEU A 201 -19.37 -11.67 12.73
N GLN A 202 -19.31 -10.93 13.83
CA GLN A 202 -18.10 -10.77 14.64
C GLN A 202 -17.70 -12.11 15.29
N VAL A 203 -18.64 -12.87 15.85
CA VAL A 203 -18.39 -14.20 16.45
C VAL A 203 -17.92 -15.19 15.39
N LYS A 204 -18.65 -15.30 14.27
CA LYS A 204 -18.29 -16.16 13.11
C LYS A 204 -16.91 -15.82 12.56
N LYS A 205 -16.52 -14.54 12.57
CA LYS A 205 -15.18 -14.08 12.18
C LYS A 205 -14.08 -14.55 13.15
N SER A 206 -14.31 -14.55 14.46
CA SER A 206 -13.36 -15.13 15.43
C SER A 206 -13.22 -16.63 15.24
N GLU A 207 -14.33 -17.38 15.15
CA GLU A 207 -14.34 -18.84 14.95
C GLU A 207 -13.52 -19.24 13.72
N LEU A 208 -13.83 -18.66 12.55
CA LEU A 208 -13.08 -18.90 11.31
C LEU A 208 -11.61 -18.46 11.37
N SER A 209 -11.26 -17.48 12.22
CA SER A 209 -9.87 -17.06 12.43
C SER A 209 -9.10 -18.07 13.28
N GLU A 210 -9.75 -18.68 14.27
CA GLU A 210 -9.18 -19.73 15.13
C GLU A 210 -9.03 -21.05 14.36
N GLU A 211 -10.03 -21.46 13.58
CA GLU A 211 -9.94 -22.58 12.63
C GLU A 211 -8.78 -22.40 11.63
N LEU A 212 -8.67 -21.20 11.03
CA LEU A 212 -7.56 -20.89 10.12
C LEU A 212 -6.20 -20.90 10.84
N SER A 213 -6.14 -20.54 12.12
CA SER A 213 -4.89 -20.58 12.91
C SER A 213 -4.48 -22.02 13.26
N THR A 214 -5.42 -22.86 13.66
CA THR A 214 -5.18 -24.27 14.03
C THR A 214 -4.84 -25.11 12.80
N SER A 215 -5.55 -24.92 11.69
CA SER A 215 -5.22 -25.53 10.39
C SER A 215 -3.80 -25.16 9.93
N LYS A 216 -3.40 -23.88 10.05
CA LYS A 216 -2.02 -23.45 9.78
C LYS A 216 -0.98 -24.09 10.71
N GLY A 217 -1.35 -24.36 11.97
CA GLY A 217 -0.51 -25.10 12.93
C GLY A 217 -0.29 -26.55 12.50
N GLN A 218 -1.38 -27.26 12.18
CA GLN A 218 -1.35 -28.65 11.71
C GLN A 218 -0.54 -28.79 10.41
N LEU A 219 -0.71 -27.87 9.46
CA LEU A 219 -0.01 -27.90 8.16
C LEU A 219 1.49 -27.68 8.33
N LYS A 220 1.92 -26.81 9.27
CA LYS A 220 3.34 -26.69 9.65
C LYS A 220 3.90 -27.98 10.23
N GLN A 221 3.23 -28.55 11.24
CA GLN A 221 3.67 -29.80 11.88
C GLN A 221 3.80 -30.94 10.86
N LEU A 222 2.83 -31.09 9.94
CA LEU A 222 2.88 -32.08 8.88
C LEU A 222 3.99 -31.83 7.85
N THR A 223 4.38 -30.57 7.63
CA THR A 223 5.52 -30.21 6.77
C THR A 223 6.85 -30.52 7.47
N GLU A 224 6.93 -30.24 8.76
CA GLU A 224 8.11 -30.51 9.61
C GLU A 224 8.40 -32.02 9.70
N THR A 225 7.37 -32.85 9.97
CA THR A 225 7.53 -34.31 10.00
C THR A 225 7.82 -34.90 8.61
N TYR A 226 7.16 -34.42 7.55
CA TYR A 226 7.48 -34.85 6.18
C TYR A 226 8.94 -34.53 5.79
N GLU A 227 9.46 -33.37 6.19
CA GLU A 227 10.88 -33.07 5.96
C GLU A 227 11.81 -33.97 6.77
N GLU A 228 11.46 -34.29 8.02
CA GLU A 228 12.24 -35.19 8.87
C GLU A 228 12.28 -36.61 8.30
N ASP A 229 11.13 -37.19 7.93
CA ASP A 229 11.04 -38.47 7.24
C ASP A 229 11.82 -38.48 5.92
N ARG A 230 11.81 -37.38 5.16
CA ARG A 230 12.61 -37.24 3.94
C ARG A 230 14.12 -37.27 4.22
N ARG A 231 14.58 -36.66 5.32
CA ARG A 231 16.00 -36.72 5.77
C ARG A 231 16.35 -38.14 6.22
N ASN A 232 15.54 -38.74 7.09
CA ASN A 232 15.70 -40.10 7.59
C ASN A 232 15.78 -41.13 6.45
N ASN A 233 14.92 -41.02 5.45
CA ASN A 233 14.93 -41.90 4.27
C ASN A 233 16.21 -41.72 3.42
N ALA A 234 16.70 -40.49 3.25
CA ALA A 234 17.97 -40.25 2.55
C ALA A 234 19.17 -40.87 3.28
N GLU A 235 19.22 -40.77 4.62
CA GLU A 235 20.25 -41.42 5.43
C GLU A 235 20.18 -42.95 5.37
N LEU A 236 18.98 -43.52 5.40
CA LEU A 236 18.75 -44.95 5.23
C LEU A 236 19.19 -45.43 3.84
N LEU A 237 18.92 -44.69 2.77
CA LEU A 237 19.38 -45.01 1.41
C LEU A 237 20.90 -45.00 1.31
N ILE A 238 21.58 -44.01 1.89
CA ILE A 238 23.06 -43.95 1.95
C ILE A 238 23.61 -45.16 2.74
N ARG A 239 22.98 -45.51 3.86
CA ARG A 239 23.35 -46.69 4.66
C ARG A 239 23.16 -48.00 3.89
N CYS A 240 22.07 -48.14 3.14
CA CYS A 240 21.82 -49.31 2.28
C CYS A 240 22.82 -49.41 1.14
N GLN A 241 23.20 -48.30 0.50
CA GLN A 241 24.26 -48.26 -0.52
C GLN A 241 25.60 -48.71 0.06
N ARG A 242 26.00 -48.17 1.23
CA ARG A 242 27.23 -48.58 1.93
C ARG A 242 27.22 -50.08 2.28
N LEU A 243 26.14 -50.59 2.88
CA LEU A 243 26.01 -52.01 3.22
C LEU A 243 26.04 -52.91 1.97
N THR A 244 25.59 -52.42 0.81
CA THR A 244 25.66 -53.15 -0.46
C THR A 244 27.10 -53.28 -0.97
N LEU A 245 27.94 -52.26 -0.76
CA LEU A 245 29.38 -52.31 -1.06
C LEU A 245 30.12 -53.24 -0.09
N GLU A 246 29.88 -53.11 1.22
CA GLU A 246 30.47 -53.99 2.24
C GLU A 246 30.09 -55.47 2.01
N LEU A 247 28.87 -55.75 1.51
CA LEU A 247 28.43 -57.08 1.08
C LEU A 247 29.10 -57.57 -0.22
N ALA A 248 29.51 -56.67 -1.12
CA ALA A 248 30.24 -57.03 -2.33
C ALA A 248 31.70 -57.37 -2.01
N ASP A 249 32.37 -56.54 -1.20
CA ASP A 249 33.75 -56.73 -0.77
C ASP A 249 33.91 -58.05 0.01
N THR A 250 33.00 -58.32 0.95
CA THR A 250 33.00 -59.58 1.72
C THR A 250 32.75 -60.81 0.85
N LYS A 251 31.86 -60.73 -0.15
CA LYS A 251 31.70 -61.81 -1.16
C LYS A 251 32.97 -62.03 -1.98
N GLN A 252 33.65 -60.97 -2.40
CA GLN A 252 34.91 -61.08 -3.14
C GLN A 252 36.02 -61.72 -2.28
N LEU A 253 36.10 -61.38 -1.00
CA LEU A 253 37.05 -61.98 -0.06
C LEU A 253 36.77 -63.48 0.16
N VAL A 254 35.50 -63.88 0.28
CA VAL A 254 35.10 -65.29 0.36
C VAL A 254 35.50 -66.04 -0.92
N GLN A 255 35.14 -65.53 -2.10
CA GLN A 255 35.52 -66.13 -3.39
C GLN A 255 37.05 -66.28 -3.57
N GLN A 256 37.84 -65.33 -3.07
CA GLN A 256 39.30 -65.46 -3.05
C GLN A 256 39.81 -66.50 -2.06
N GLY A 257 39.11 -66.73 -0.95
CA GLY A 257 39.37 -67.81 -0.01
C GLY A 257 39.08 -69.17 -0.64
N ASP A 258 37.87 -69.32 -1.19
CA ASP A 258 37.40 -70.54 -1.86
C ASP A 258 38.37 -70.96 -2.99
N TYR A 259 38.74 -70.02 -3.87
CA TYR A 259 39.71 -70.28 -4.95
C TYR A 259 41.09 -70.74 -4.46
N ARG A 260 41.56 -70.23 -3.31
CA ARG A 260 42.82 -70.68 -2.70
C ARG A 260 42.68 -72.08 -2.11
N GLN A 261 41.52 -72.39 -1.52
CA GLN A 261 41.23 -73.70 -0.94
C GLN A 261 41.08 -74.78 -2.03
N GLU A 262 40.31 -74.54 -3.08
CA GLU A 262 40.09 -75.48 -4.20
C GLU A 262 41.38 -75.84 -4.97
N ASN A 263 42.35 -74.92 -5.01
CA ASN A 263 43.62 -75.14 -5.71
C ASN A 263 44.77 -75.55 -4.77
N TYR A 264 44.56 -75.55 -3.45
CA TYR A 264 45.60 -75.90 -2.47
C TYR A 264 46.16 -77.31 -2.71
N ASP A 265 45.30 -78.32 -2.86
CA ASP A 265 45.75 -79.70 -3.04
C ASP A 265 46.47 -79.91 -4.38
N LYS A 266 46.12 -79.16 -5.44
CA LYS A 266 46.83 -79.19 -6.73
C LYS A 266 48.25 -78.65 -6.56
N VAL A 267 48.39 -77.41 -6.08
CA VAL A 267 49.69 -76.74 -5.87
C VAL A 267 50.55 -77.53 -4.88
N LYS A 268 49.94 -78.14 -3.86
CA LYS A 268 50.61 -79.06 -2.94
C LYS A 268 51.10 -80.31 -3.67
N SER A 269 50.27 -80.96 -4.50
CA SER A 269 50.69 -82.16 -5.25
C SER A 269 51.79 -81.87 -6.27
N GLU A 270 51.76 -80.71 -6.92
CA GLU A 270 52.82 -80.24 -7.83
C GLU A 270 54.14 -80.00 -7.06
N ARG A 271 54.07 -79.35 -5.89
CA ARG A 271 55.22 -79.21 -4.98
C ARG A 271 55.75 -80.57 -4.54
N ASP A 272 54.90 -81.46 -4.04
CA ASP A 272 55.30 -82.75 -3.48
C ASP A 272 55.94 -83.64 -4.56
N ALA A 273 55.47 -83.56 -5.81
CA ALA A 273 56.11 -84.20 -6.96
C ALA A 273 57.49 -83.59 -7.30
N LEU A 274 57.62 -82.26 -7.33
CA LEU A 274 58.90 -81.58 -7.56
C LEU A 274 59.91 -81.86 -6.43
N GLU A 275 59.46 -81.98 -5.19
CA GLU A 275 60.29 -82.40 -4.06
C GLU A 275 60.77 -83.85 -4.22
N GLN A 276 59.94 -84.77 -4.72
CA GLN A 276 60.37 -86.13 -5.09
C GLN A 276 61.40 -86.11 -6.23
N ASP A 277 61.15 -85.37 -7.31
CA ASP A 277 62.08 -85.28 -8.45
C ASP A 277 63.45 -84.76 -8.02
N VAL A 278 63.50 -83.76 -7.14
CA VAL A 278 64.75 -83.24 -6.55
C VAL A 278 65.46 -84.29 -5.71
N LEU A 279 64.74 -85.10 -4.91
CA LEU A 279 65.33 -86.20 -4.14
C LEU A 279 65.85 -87.33 -5.04
N GLU A 280 65.14 -87.66 -6.12
CA GLU A 280 65.60 -88.65 -7.10
C GLU A 280 66.82 -88.17 -7.89
N LEU A 281 66.85 -86.91 -8.33
CA LEU A 281 67.99 -86.32 -9.01
C LEU A 281 69.23 -86.27 -8.12
N ARG A 282 69.08 -85.98 -6.82
CA ARG A 282 70.17 -86.07 -5.83
C ARG A 282 70.73 -87.49 -5.71
N ARG A 283 69.88 -88.51 -5.53
CA ARG A 283 70.32 -89.92 -5.50
C ARG A 283 71.01 -90.35 -6.79
N LYS A 284 70.48 -89.94 -7.95
CA LYS A 284 71.09 -90.20 -9.27
C LYS A 284 72.47 -89.52 -9.37
N HIS A 285 72.62 -88.31 -8.83
CA HIS A 285 73.90 -87.60 -8.76
C HIS A 285 74.91 -88.27 -7.81
N GLU A 286 74.50 -88.65 -6.60
CA GLU A 286 75.33 -89.38 -5.61
C GLU A 286 75.90 -90.69 -6.18
N VAL A 287 75.07 -91.47 -6.90
CA VAL A 287 75.50 -92.70 -7.56
C VAL A 287 76.48 -92.43 -8.72
N LEU A 288 76.24 -91.39 -9.52
CA LEU A 288 77.15 -90.98 -10.60
C LEU A 288 78.48 -90.44 -10.06
N GLU A 289 78.47 -89.69 -8.96
CA GLU A 289 79.68 -89.20 -8.28
C GLU A 289 80.50 -90.36 -7.71
N ALA A 290 79.86 -91.31 -7.02
CA ALA A 290 80.52 -92.52 -6.52
C ALA A 290 81.12 -93.36 -7.67
N SER A 291 80.39 -93.51 -8.78
CA SER A 291 80.88 -94.21 -9.98
C SER A 291 82.07 -93.49 -10.63
N HIS A 292 82.01 -92.16 -10.76
CA HIS A 292 83.11 -91.34 -11.27
C HIS A 292 84.35 -91.43 -10.36
N ILE A 293 84.17 -91.44 -9.03
CA ILE A 293 85.28 -91.64 -8.07
C ILE A 293 85.90 -93.03 -8.22
N ALA A 294 85.10 -94.08 -8.49
CA ALA A 294 85.61 -95.43 -8.75
C ALA A 294 86.41 -95.49 -10.07
N GLN A 295 85.83 -95.03 -11.17
CA GLN A 295 86.51 -94.98 -12.48
C GLN A 295 87.78 -94.12 -12.45
N ALA A 296 87.79 -93.03 -11.68
CA ALA A 296 88.98 -92.21 -11.49
C ALA A 296 90.10 -92.96 -10.74
N LYS A 297 89.77 -93.85 -9.80
CA LYS A 297 90.75 -94.73 -9.13
C LYS A 297 91.28 -95.79 -10.10
N GLU A 298 90.40 -96.53 -10.76
CA GLU A 298 90.76 -97.56 -11.75
C GLU A 298 91.68 -96.99 -12.85
N ARG A 299 91.33 -95.84 -13.43
CA ARG A 299 92.16 -95.14 -14.41
C ARG A 299 93.53 -94.75 -13.85
N ASN A 300 93.60 -94.31 -12.59
CA ASN A 300 94.86 -93.95 -11.94
C ASN A 300 95.70 -95.20 -11.56
N GLU A 301 95.08 -96.35 -11.37
CA GLU A 301 95.75 -97.65 -11.13
C GLU A 301 96.29 -98.24 -12.44
N LEU A 302 95.47 -98.31 -13.49
CA LEU A 302 95.90 -98.63 -14.85
C LEU A 302 97.03 -97.70 -15.33
N SER A 303 96.98 -96.41 -15.00
CA SER A 303 98.07 -95.48 -15.31
C SER A 303 99.38 -95.80 -14.59
N LYS A 304 99.33 -96.40 -13.39
CA LYS A 304 100.54 -96.89 -12.68
C LYS A 304 101.04 -98.18 -13.32
N GLU A 305 100.16 -99.12 -13.65
CA GLU A 305 100.51 -100.38 -14.34
C GLU A 305 101.13 -100.13 -15.71
N VAL A 306 100.59 -99.20 -16.50
CA VAL A 306 101.20 -98.76 -17.76
C VAL A 306 102.61 -98.20 -17.51
N SER A 307 102.81 -97.40 -16.45
CA SER A 307 104.13 -96.85 -16.12
C SER A 307 105.14 -97.90 -15.64
N SER A 308 104.71 -98.94 -14.91
CA SER A 308 105.59 -100.03 -14.47
C SER A 308 105.91 -100.99 -15.62
N LEU A 309 104.94 -101.31 -16.48
CA LEU A 309 105.16 -102.07 -17.71
C LEU A 309 106.12 -101.34 -18.66
N GLN A 310 106.01 -100.02 -18.80
CA GLN A 310 106.98 -99.21 -19.56
C GLN A 310 108.40 -99.30 -18.98
N GLN A 311 108.55 -99.30 -17.65
CA GLN A 311 109.85 -99.51 -16.99
C GLN A 311 110.39 -100.93 -17.24
N THR A 312 109.56 -101.96 -17.13
CA THR A 312 109.93 -103.37 -17.40
C THR A 312 110.36 -103.57 -18.85
N VAL A 313 109.61 -103.02 -19.82
CA VAL A 313 109.99 -103.03 -21.25
C VAL A 313 111.31 -102.30 -21.47
N THR A 314 111.54 -101.17 -20.79
CA THR A 314 112.81 -100.43 -20.87
C THR A 314 113.98 -101.21 -20.28
N LEU A 315 113.76 -102.04 -19.26
CA LEU A 315 114.76 -102.94 -18.70
C LEU A 315 115.05 -104.11 -19.63
N LEU A 316 114.03 -104.83 -20.09
CA LEU A 316 114.15 -105.96 -21.02
C LEU A 316 114.82 -105.55 -22.35
N GLN A 317 114.60 -104.31 -22.82
CA GLN A 317 115.29 -103.78 -23.99
C GLN A 317 116.80 -103.57 -23.73
N LYS A 318 117.19 -103.11 -22.53
CA LYS A 318 118.62 -103.05 -22.13
C LYS A 318 119.24 -104.45 -22.02
N ASP A 319 118.53 -105.41 -21.45
CA ASP A 319 119.02 -106.80 -21.31
C ASP A 319 119.18 -107.46 -22.68
N LYS A 320 118.23 -107.27 -23.59
CA LYS A 320 118.33 -107.64 -25.01
C LYS A 320 119.54 -107.00 -25.69
N ASP A 321 119.76 -105.71 -25.49
CA ASP A 321 120.90 -104.99 -26.09
C ASP A 321 122.25 -105.41 -25.47
N TYR A 322 122.27 -105.85 -24.21
CA TYR A 322 123.44 -106.45 -23.56
C TYR A 322 123.74 -107.85 -24.11
N LEU A 323 122.72 -108.72 -24.19
CA LEU A 323 122.85 -110.06 -24.76
C LEU A 323 123.22 -110.03 -26.24
N ASN A 324 122.71 -109.08 -27.02
CA ASN A 324 123.13 -108.86 -28.40
C ASN A 324 124.62 -108.50 -28.51
N ARG A 325 125.18 -107.71 -27.58
CA ARG A 325 126.62 -107.40 -27.55
C ARG A 325 127.44 -108.64 -27.20
N GLN A 326 127.06 -109.38 -26.15
CA GLN A 326 127.72 -110.65 -25.81
C GLN A 326 127.69 -111.65 -26.97
N ASN A 327 126.55 -111.79 -27.65
CA ASN A 327 126.40 -112.71 -28.77
C ASN A 327 127.25 -112.26 -29.98
N MET A 328 127.36 -110.96 -30.24
CA MET A 328 128.28 -110.42 -31.25
C MET A 328 129.75 -110.66 -30.86
N GLU A 329 130.15 -110.43 -29.60
CA GLU A 329 131.50 -110.72 -29.11
C GLU A 329 131.85 -112.21 -29.23
N LEU A 330 130.91 -113.10 -28.89
CA LEU A 330 131.08 -114.55 -29.06
C LEU A 330 131.15 -114.94 -30.53
N SER A 331 130.30 -114.38 -31.39
CA SER A 331 130.34 -114.63 -32.85
C SER A 331 131.67 -114.21 -33.46
N VAL A 332 132.22 -113.06 -33.06
CA VAL A 332 133.55 -112.60 -33.47
C VAL A 332 134.66 -113.51 -32.96
N ARG A 333 134.57 -114.04 -31.72
CA ARG A 333 135.53 -115.03 -31.21
C ARG A 333 135.43 -116.38 -31.94
N CYS A 334 134.23 -116.85 -32.25
CA CYS A 334 134.01 -118.06 -33.05
C CYS A 334 134.66 -117.91 -34.42
N ALA A 335 134.35 -116.83 -35.14
CA ALA A 335 134.98 -116.54 -36.44
C ALA A 335 136.51 -116.47 -36.35
N HIS A 336 137.08 -115.92 -35.27
CA HIS A 336 138.53 -115.82 -35.10
C HIS A 336 139.23 -117.14 -34.74
N GLU A 337 138.53 -118.05 -34.05
CA GLU A 337 139.00 -119.42 -33.83
C GLU A 337 138.78 -120.30 -35.07
N GLU A 338 137.73 -120.07 -35.87
CA GLU A 338 137.50 -120.70 -37.18
C GLU A 338 138.61 -120.31 -38.18
N ASP A 339 138.88 -119.01 -38.35
CA ASP A 339 140.02 -118.42 -39.06
C ASP A 339 141.37 -119.08 -38.69
N ARG A 340 141.55 -119.41 -37.41
CA ARG A 340 142.77 -120.01 -36.85
C ARG A 340 142.82 -121.50 -37.11
N LEU A 341 141.68 -122.19 -37.03
CA LEU A 341 141.54 -123.61 -37.33
C LEU A 341 141.80 -123.84 -38.83
N GLU A 342 141.22 -123.03 -39.71
CA GLU A 342 141.48 -123.06 -41.16
C GLU A 342 142.97 -122.82 -41.47
N ARG A 343 143.60 -121.83 -40.83
CA ARG A 343 145.06 -121.60 -40.96
C ARG A 343 145.91 -122.78 -40.50
N LEU A 344 145.54 -123.45 -39.40
CA LEU A 344 146.19 -124.69 -38.95
C LEU A 344 145.93 -125.86 -39.91
N GLN A 345 144.77 -125.89 -40.55
CA GLN A 345 144.38 -126.91 -41.52
C GLN A 345 145.17 -126.76 -42.83
N VAL A 346 145.40 -125.53 -43.31
CA VAL A 346 146.33 -125.25 -44.42
C VAL A 346 147.76 -125.70 -44.07
N GLN A 347 148.26 -125.37 -42.87
CA GLN A 347 149.58 -125.84 -42.41
C GLN A 347 149.68 -127.37 -42.32
N LEU A 348 148.57 -128.05 -41.98
CA LEU A 348 148.50 -129.51 -41.99
C LEU A 348 148.59 -130.09 -43.41
N GLU A 349 147.90 -129.50 -44.39
CA GLU A 349 147.98 -129.95 -45.78
C GLU A 349 149.35 -129.64 -46.42
N ASP A 350 149.96 -128.50 -46.13
CA ASP A 350 151.30 -128.18 -46.64
C ASP A 350 152.40 -129.05 -46.00
N THR A 351 152.27 -129.44 -44.72
CA THR A 351 153.18 -130.41 -44.10
C THR A 351 152.96 -131.84 -44.59
N LYS A 352 151.73 -132.24 -44.95
CA LYS A 352 151.46 -133.49 -45.69
C LYS A 352 152.13 -133.48 -47.07
N LYS A 353 151.95 -132.42 -47.87
CA LYS A 353 152.62 -132.27 -49.18
C LYS A 353 154.14 -132.32 -49.07
N ALA A 354 154.74 -131.59 -48.13
CA ALA A 354 156.19 -131.60 -47.93
C ALA A 354 156.72 -133.00 -47.54
N ARG A 355 155.94 -133.76 -46.78
CA ARG A 355 156.20 -135.17 -46.47
C ARG A 355 156.05 -136.08 -47.71
N GLU A 356 155.04 -135.84 -48.54
CA GLU A 356 154.79 -136.58 -49.78
C GLU A 356 155.89 -136.31 -50.82
N GLU A 357 156.30 -135.06 -51.03
CA GLU A 357 157.48 -134.71 -51.84
C GLU A 357 158.76 -135.37 -51.33
N MET A 358 158.95 -135.45 -50.00
CA MET A 358 160.09 -136.16 -49.41
C MET A 358 160.02 -137.67 -49.67
N TYR A 359 158.82 -138.25 -49.65
CA TYR A 359 158.61 -139.65 -50.03
C TYR A 359 158.87 -139.89 -51.52
N GLU A 360 158.42 -139.02 -52.42
CA GLU A 360 158.73 -139.11 -53.85
C GLU A 360 160.24 -139.01 -54.11
N LYS A 361 160.91 -138.01 -53.53
CA LYS A 361 162.38 -137.83 -53.63
C LYS A 361 163.15 -139.03 -53.07
N TYR A 362 162.63 -139.69 -52.03
CA TYR A 362 163.19 -140.93 -51.50
C TYR A 362 162.97 -142.13 -52.44
N VAL A 363 161.80 -142.23 -53.08
CA VAL A 363 161.49 -143.27 -54.07
C VAL A 363 162.35 -143.12 -55.33
N THR A 364 162.49 -141.92 -55.91
CA THR A 364 163.36 -141.71 -57.08
C THR A 364 164.82 -142.03 -56.77
N SER A 365 165.34 -141.59 -55.61
CA SER A 365 166.70 -141.91 -55.15
C SER A 365 166.96 -143.42 -55.01
N ARG A 366 165.91 -144.20 -54.72
CA ARG A 366 165.94 -145.67 -54.63
C ARG A 366 165.79 -146.37 -55.98
N GLN A 367 165.45 -145.62 -57.03
CA GLN A 367 165.23 -146.12 -58.39
C GLN A 367 166.44 -145.86 -59.29
N ASP A 368 167.13 -144.72 -59.11
CA ASP A 368 168.40 -144.41 -59.77
C ASP A 368 169.56 -145.32 -59.29
N SER A 369 169.46 -145.87 -58.09
CA SER A 369 170.46 -146.77 -57.48
C SER A 369 170.32 -148.26 -57.88
N LEU A 370 169.55 -148.55 -58.95
CA LEU A 370 169.35 -149.90 -59.51
C LEU A 370 169.83 -150.03 -60.98
N LEU A 371 170.56 -149.05 -61.51
CA LEU A 371 170.99 -148.99 -62.91
C LEU A 371 172.49 -148.67 -63.14
N SER A 372 173.35 -148.91 -62.14
CA SER A 372 174.80 -149.04 -62.28
C SER A 372 175.40 -149.93 -61.19
#